data_AF-A0A3C1SN85-F1
#
_entry.id   AF-A0A3C1SN85-F1
#
_cell.length_a   1.000
_cell.length_b   1.000
_cell.length_c   1.000
_cell.angle_alpha   90.00
_cell.angle_beta   90.00
_cell.angle_gamma   90.00
#
_symmetry.space_group_name_H-M   'P 1'
#
loop_
_entity.id
_entity.type
_entity.pdbx_description
1 polymer ?
#
loop_
_entity_poly.entity_id
_entity_poly.type
_entity_poly.pdbx_seq_one_letter_code
_entity_poly.pdbx_strand_id
1 'polypeptide(L)' 'PLALRPGMAICAISFETLTHPAIRPYSKRQDAKYKHQSGPTPSRIGGDEPRDRGHSSD' A
#
# COMPACT_ATOMS: atom_id res chain seq x y z
N PRO A 1 -28.84 -10.29 5.43
CA PRO A 1 -27.64 -10.68 4.65
C PRO A 1 -27.72 -10.17 3.19
N LEU A 2 -26.57 -9.76 2.62
CA LEU A 2 -26.47 -9.25 1.26
C LEU A 2 -25.60 -10.19 0.42
N ALA A 3 -26.12 -10.67 -0.72
CA ALA A 3 -25.39 -11.58 -1.60
C ALA A 3 -24.43 -10.80 -2.51
N LEU A 4 -23.13 -11.05 -2.39
CA LEU A 4 -22.11 -10.57 -3.32
C LEU A 4 -21.86 -11.63 -4.39
N ARG A 5 -21.71 -11.21 -5.65
CA ARG A 5 -21.51 -12.09 -6.80
C ARG A 5 -20.28 -11.62 -7.59
N PRO A 6 -19.45 -12.54 -8.11
CA PRO A 6 -18.37 -12.17 -9.03
C PRO A 6 -18.90 -11.35 -10.22
N GLY A 7 -18.17 -10.30 -10.60
CA GLY A 7 -18.51 -9.41 -11.72
C GLY A 7 -19.47 -8.27 -11.41
N MET A 8 -20.00 -8.16 -10.19
CA MET A 8 -20.84 -7.01 -9.82
C MET A 8 -20.02 -5.72 -9.71
N ALA A 9 -20.60 -4.59 -10.13
CA ALA A 9 -20.04 -3.29 -9.85
C ALA A 9 -20.08 -3.04 -8.32
N ILE A 10 -18.91 -2.89 -7.71
CA ILE A 10 -18.78 -2.74 -6.24
C ILE A 10 -18.31 -1.34 -5.82
N CYS A 11 -17.61 -0.63 -6.70
CA CYS A 11 -17.11 0.73 -6.46
C CYS A 11 -16.77 1.45 -7.77
N ALA A 12 -16.38 2.71 -7.66
CA ALA A 12 -15.80 3.52 -8.72
C ALA A 12 -14.45 4.10 -8.23
N ILE A 13 -13.56 4.46 -9.18
CA ILE A 13 -12.25 5.05 -8.90
C ILE A 13 -12.19 6.40 -9.59
N SER A 14 -11.80 7.43 -8.84
CA SER A 14 -11.47 8.76 -9.35
C SER A 14 -9.97 8.98 -9.31
N PHE A 15 -9.42 9.74 -10.24
CA PHE A 15 -8.00 10.06 -10.31
C PHE A 15 -7.77 11.57 -10.13
N GLU A 16 -6.74 11.93 -9.39
CA GLU A 16 -6.27 13.31 -9.24
C GLU A 16 -4.83 13.43 -9.72
N THR A 17 -4.54 14.54 -10.39
CA THR A 17 -3.20 14.82 -10.91
C THR A 17 -2.34 15.42 -9.80
N LEU A 18 -1.20 14.79 -9.52
CA LEU A 18 -0.19 15.37 -8.65
C LEU A 18 0.46 16.57 -9.35
N THR A 19 0.87 17.57 -8.57
CA THR A 19 1.55 18.76 -9.13
C THR A 19 2.85 18.40 -9.85
N HIS A 20 3.55 17.35 -9.39
CA HIS A 20 4.81 16.87 -9.95
C HIS A 20 4.90 15.34 -9.83
N PRO A 21 5.78 14.68 -10.61
CA PRO A 21 6.07 13.26 -10.44
C PRO A 21 6.50 12.92 -9.01
N ALA A 22 5.98 11.83 -8.45
CA ALA A 22 6.39 11.39 -7.12
C ALA A 22 7.88 10.98 -7.12
N ILE A 23 8.66 11.55 -6.20
CA ILE A 23 10.08 11.23 -6.01
C ILE A 23 10.27 9.73 -5.71
N ARG A 24 9.38 9.17 -4.89
CA ARG A 24 9.43 7.76 -4.44
C ARG A 24 8.10 7.06 -4.71
N PRO A 25 7.78 6.73 -5.99
CA PRO A 25 6.51 6.12 -6.34
C PRO A 25 6.39 4.72 -5.69
N TYR A 26 5.16 4.31 -5.36
CA TYR A 26 4.91 3.08 -4.59
C TYR A 26 5.57 1.84 -5.19
N SER A 27 5.56 1.69 -6.52
CA SER A 27 6.16 0.55 -7.22
C SER A 27 7.69 0.47 -7.12
N LYS A 28 8.38 1.56 -6.77
CA LYS A 28 9.85 1.62 -6.63
C LYS A 28 10.32 1.61 -5.16
N ARG A 29 9.40 1.67 -4.22
CA ARG A 29 9.70 1.62 -2.78
C ARG A 29 10.20 0.22 -2.39
N GLN A 30 11.31 0.16 -1.65
CA GLN A 30 11.84 -1.10 -1.10
C GLN A 30 10.91 -1.65 -0.01
N ASP A 31 10.25 -0.76 0.74
CA ASP A 31 9.29 -1.07 1.79
C ASP A 31 7.84 -1.23 1.29
N ALA A 32 7.63 -1.41 -0.03
CA ALA A 32 6.31 -1.56 -0.62
C ALA A 32 5.68 -2.92 -0.29
N LYS A 33 4.89 -2.97 0.78
CA LYS A 33 4.27 -4.21 1.29
C LYS A 33 3.42 -4.96 0.25
N TYR A 34 2.77 -4.27 -0.69
CA TYR A 34 1.78 -4.88 -1.58
C TYR A 34 2.12 -4.71 -3.08
N LYS A 35 3.40 -4.51 -3.41
CA LYS A 35 3.86 -4.49 -4.81
C LYS A 35 3.52 -5.82 -5.51
N HIS A 36 2.94 -5.76 -6.72
CA HIS A 36 2.50 -6.92 -7.52
C HIS A 36 1.39 -7.78 -6.89
N GLN A 37 0.49 -7.19 -6.09
CA GLN A 37 -0.67 -7.90 -5.53
C GLN A 37 -1.65 -8.35 -6.63
N SER A 38 -2.00 -9.65 -6.66
CA SER A 38 -2.91 -10.26 -7.63
C SER A 38 -4.26 -10.70 -7.04
N GLY A 39 -4.42 -10.63 -5.71
CA GLY A 39 -5.62 -11.07 -5.01
C GLY A 39 -5.71 -10.47 -3.60
N PRO A 40 -6.64 -10.93 -2.75
CA PRO A 40 -6.83 -10.40 -1.40
C PRO A 40 -5.73 -10.87 -0.45
N THR A 41 -4.56 -10.24 -0.51
CA THR A 41 -3.42 -10.53 0.37
C THR A 41 -3.72 -10.09 1.81
N PRO A 42 -3.46 -10.95 2.82
CA PRO A 42 -3.59 -10.57 4.23
C PRO A 42 -2.69 -9.39 4.63
N SER A 43 -3.01 -8.77 5.77
CA SER A 43 -2.21 -7.67 6.33
C SER A 43 -0.74 -8.07 6.54
N ARG A 44 0.18 -7.18 6.16
CA ARG A 44 1.64 -7.33 6.37
C ARG A 44 2.19 -6.35 7.41
N ILE A 45 1.38 -5.95 8.38
CA ILE A 45 1.79 -4.95 9.38
C ILE A 45 2.99 -5.41 10.22
N GLY A 46 3.09 -6.69 10.54
CA GLY A 46 4.18 -7.24 11.36
C GLY A 46 5.54 -7.37 10.65
N GLY A 47 5.64 -7.01 9.36
CA GLY A 47 6.90 -7.05 8.61
C GLY A 47 7.70 -5.75 8.65
N ASP A 48 7.28 -4.76 9.44
CA ASP A 48 8.08 -3.56 9.65
C ASP A 48 9.19 -3.87 10.66
N GLU A 49 10.44 -3.60 10.30
CA GLU A 49 11.51 -3.54 11.28
C GLU A 49 11.21 -2.43 12.30
N PRO A 50 11.52 -2.62 13.59
CA PRO A 50 11.45 -1.53 14.56
C PRO A 50 12.27 -0.37 14.01
N ARG A 51 11.64 0.81 13.88
CA ARG A 51 12.40 2.03 13.55
C ARG A 51 13.46 2.19 14.63
N ASP A 52 14.71 2.04 14.25
CA ASP A 52 15.84 2.21 15.14
C ASP A 52 15.70 3.56 15.85
N ARG A 53 15.53 3.51 17.18
CA ARG A 53 15.55 4.71 18.01
C ARG A 53 17.01 5.12 18.12
N GLY A 54 17.48 5.89 17.15
CA GLY A 54 18.73 6.64 17.26
C GLY A 54 18.67 7.60 18.44
N HIS A 55 19.04 7.12 19.62
CA HIS A 55 19.73 7.91 20.64
C HIS A 55 21.19 7.48 20.56
N SER A 56 21.95 8.11 19.66
CA SER A 56 23.39 8.17 19.79
C SER A 56 23.69 9.29 20.77
N SER A 57 23.92 8.92 22.04
CA SER A 57 24.67 9.73 22.98
C SER A 57 26.13 9.70 22.52
N ASP A 58 26.63 10.86 22.09
CA ASP A 58 28.02 11.32 22.29
C ASP A 58 28.04 12.85 22.11
#